data_AF-A0A936EHL8-F1
#
_entry.id   AF-A0A936EHL8-F1
#
_cell.length_a   1.000
_cell.length_b   1.000
_cell.length_c   1.000
_cell.angle_alpha   90.00
_cell.angle_beta   90.00
_cell.angle_gamma   90.00
#
_symmetry.space_group_name_H-M   'P 1'
#
loop_
_entity.id
_entity.type
_entity.pdbx_description
1 polymer ?
#
loop_
_entity_poly.entity_id
_entity_poly.type
_entity_poly.pdbx_seq_one_letter_code
_entity_poly.pdbx_strand_id
1 'polypeptide(L)'
;MIAGQSGITGVAEESDFAGTFQLIQSLKPDTTRILVIGNPSDSSREKRRSFEDALPKLPNRYTFEYYEDWTDAELIQRVSTLPDGTVGLILDVTVDVNGHYNYRDASFTHALATAHGCPSSSPPSPREKTTGARSRGTAWGADWSSLICTGPR
;
A
#
# COMPACT_ATOMS: atom_id res chain seq x y z
N MET A 1 4.03 -9.47 22.78
CA MET A 1 5.27 -10.26 22.93
C MET A 1 4.93 -11.73 22.80
N ILE A 2 5.65 -12.44 21.94
CA ILE A 2 5.60 -13.91 21.90
C ILE A 2 6.44 -14.44 23.07
N ALA A 3 5.91 -15.40 23.81
CA ALA A 3 6.57 -15.94 25.00
C ALA A 3 7.99 -16.46 24.65
N GLY A 4 9.00 -15.98 25.38
CA GLY A 4 10.39 -16.42 25.24
C GLY A 4 11.23 -15.71 24.16
N GLN A 5 10.68 -14.74 23.43
CA GLN A 5 11.40 -14.02 22.37
C GLN A 5 11.58 -12.53 22.71
N SER A 6 12.74 -12.16 23.27
CA SER A 6 13.02 -10.80 23.75
C SER A 6 13.21 -9.75 22.65
N GLY A 7 13.40 -10.17 21.39
CA GLY A 7 13.50 -9.29 20.22
C GLY A 7 12.21 -9.15 19.40
N ILE A 8 11.12 -9.82 19.79
CA ILE A 8 9.87 -9.84 19.01
C ILE A 8 8.77 -9.14 19.81
N THR A 9 8.36 -7.96 19.33
CA THR A 9 7.31 -7.15 19.97
C THR A 9 5.96 -7.88 19.98
N GLY A 10 5.72 -8.78 19.02
CA GLY A 10 4.47 -9.52 18.84
C GLY A 10 3.34 -8.64 18.30
N VAL A 11 3.68 -7.61 17.51
CA VAL A 11 2.71 -6.83 16.73
C VAL A 11 2.34 -7.63 15.48
N ALA A 12 1.05 -7.83 15.25
CA ALA A 12 0.52 -8.40 14.02
C ALA A 12 -0.08 -7.27 13.18
N GLU A 13 0.36 -7.15 11.94
CA GLU A 13 -0.25 -6.29 10.94
C GLU A 13 -1.25 -7.15 10.15
N GLU A 14 -2.54 -6.82 10.23
CA GLU A 14 -3.60 -7.50 9.49
C GLU A 14 -4.25 -6.49 8.54
N SER A 15 -4.32 -6.83 7.27
CA SER A 15 -4.91 -5.99 6.22
C SER A 15 -6.35 -6.39 5.94
N ASP A 16 -7.28 -5.41 5.94
CA ASP A 16 -8.67 -5.64 5.55
C ASP A 16 -8.86 -5.52 4.03
N PHE A 17 -8.47 -6.56 3.30
CA PHE A 17 -8.64 -6.60 1.85
C PHE A 17 -10.12 -6.55 1.43
N ALA A 18 -11.04 -7.10 2.23
CA ALA A 18 -12.46 -7.06 1.90
C ALA A 18 -12.98 -5.62 1.89
N GLY A 19 -12.66 -4.84 2.93
CA GLY A 19 -12.97 -3.42 3.02
C GLY A 19 -12.31 -2.61 1.91
N THR A 20 -11.03 -2.90 1.58
CA THR A 20 -10.33 -2.25 0.46
C THR A 20 -11.06 -2.46 -0.87
N PHE A 21 -11.50 -3.67 -1.18
CA PHE A 21 -12.18 -3.95 -2.45
C PHE A 21 -13.62 -3.40 -2.49
N GLN A 22 -14.32 -3.34 -1.36
CA GLN A 22 -15.59 -2.62 -1.26
C GLN A 22 -15.41 -1.12 -1.57
N LEU A 23 -14.33 -0.52 -1.07
CA LEU A 23 -13.98 0.86 -1.37
C LEU A 23 -13.66 1.06 -2.86
N ILE A 24 -12.82 0.18 -3.44
CA ILE A 24 -12.52 0.20 -4.88
C ILE A 24 -13.81 0.14 -5.69
N GLN A 25 -14.72 -0.77 -5.35
CA GLN A 25 -15.99 -0.92 -6.06
C GLN A 25 -16.87 0.32 -5.95
N SER A 26 -16.85 1.00 -4.79
CA SER A 26 -17.63 2.23 -4.57
C SER A 26 -17.07 3.42 -5.34
N LEU A 27 -15.74 3.51 -5.47
CA LEU A 27 -15.07 4.62 -6.15
C LEU A 27 -14.99 4.42 -7.67
N LYS A 28 -14.79 3.17 -8.11
CA LYS A 28 -14.54 2.76 -9.49
C LYS A 28 -15.31 1.47 -9.81
N PRO A 29 -16.63 1.55 -9.99
CA PRO A 29 -17.50 0.37 -10.14
C PRO A 29 -17.13 -0.49 -11.36
N ASP A 30 -16.58 0.11 -12.41
CA ASP A 30 -16.20 -0.58 -13.66
C ASP A 30 -14.78 -1.14 -13.66
N THR A 31 -14.03 -0.98 -12.56
CA THR A 31 -12.67 -1.52 -12.46
C THR A 31 -12.67 -3.04 -12.51
N THR A 32 -11.93 -3.55 -13.49
CA THR A 32 -11.62 -4.97 -13.67
C THR A 32 -10.13 -5.25 -13.55
N ARG A 33 -9.26 -4.23 -13.64
CA ARG A 33 -7.80 -4.39 -13.61
C ARG A 33 -7.21 -3.78 -12.35
N ILE A 34 -6.42 -4.56 -11.63
CA ILE A 34 -5.70 -4.12 -10.43
C ILE A 34 -4.20 -4.33 -10.64
N LEU A 35 -3.42 -3.25 -10.56
CA LEU A 35 -1.95 -3.31 -10.47
C LEU A 35 -1.57 -3.38 -8.99
N VAL A 36 -1.05 -4.51 -8.55
CA VAL A 36 -0.56 -4.73 -7.18
C VAL A 36 0.92 -4.35 -7.12
N ILE A 37 1.22 -3.30 -6.37
CA ILE A 37 2.56 -2.73 -6.25
C ILE A 37 3.16 -3.22 -4.93
N GLY A 38 4.23 -3.99 -5.02
CA GLY A 38 5.05 -4.42 -3.90
C GLY A 38 6.49 -3.98 -4.11
N ASN A 39 7.42 -4.55 -3.34
CA ASN A 39 8.85 -4.32 -3.50
C ASN A 39 9.65 -5.62 -3.23
N PRO A 40 10.98 -5.67 -3.43
CA PRO A 40 11.72 -6.92 -3.36
C PRO A 40 12.03 -7.38 -1.92
N SER A 41 11.41 -6.79 -0.88
CA SER A 41 11.63 -7.17 0.51
C SER A 41 10.85 -8.43 0.94
N ASP A 42 11.33 -9.11 1.99
CA ASP A 42 10.61 -10.23 2.62
C ASP A 42 9.24 -9.79 3.15
N SER A 43 9.16 -8.59 3.74
CA SER A 43 7.92 -8.01 4.25
C SER A 43 6.85 -7.90 3.15
N SER A 44 7.24 -7.36 1.98
CA SER A 44 6.33 -7.24 0.84
C SER A 44 5.87 -8.60 0.32
N ARG A 45 6.76 -9.62 0.30
CA ARG A 45 6.38 -10.99 -0.08
C ARG A 45 5.33 -11.59 0.85
N GLU A 46 5.45 -11.40 2.16
CA GLU A 46 4.45 -11.90 3.11
C GLU A 46 3.11 -11.16 3.00
N LYS A 47 3.14 -9.85 2.74
CA LYS A 47 1.90 -9.08 2.44
C LYS A 47 1.23 -9.58 1.16
N ARG A 48 2.01 -9.89 0.12
CA ARG A 48 1.50 -10.48 -1.11
C ARG A 48 0.86 -11.85 -0.87
N ARG A 49 1.49 -12.72 -0.08
CA ARG A 49 0.89 -14.02 0.28
C ARG A 49 -0.44 -13.84 1.02
N SER A 50 -0.47 -12.93 2.00
CA SER A 50 -1.69 -12.61 2.74
C SER A 50 -2.80 -12.08 1.82
N PHE A 51 -2.44 -11.29 0.81
CA PHE A 51 -3.34 -10.84 -0.24
C PHE A 51 -3.84 -11.98 -1.12
N GLU A 52 -2.94 -12.84 -1.59
CA GLU A 52 -3.25 -14.02 -2.41
C GLU A 52 -4.22 -14.98 -1.68
N ASP A 53 -4.02 -15.20 -0.38
CA ASP A 53 -4.91 -15.99 0.48
C ASP A 53 -6.31 -15.38 0.64
N ALA A 54 -6.44 -14.07 0.46
CA ALA A 54 -7.72 -13.37 0.50
C ALA A 54 -8.46 -13.37 -0.85
N LEU A 55 -7.76 -13.59 -1.97
CA LEU A 55 -8.35 -13.56 -3.32
C LEU A 55 -9.58 -14.44 -3.51
N PRO A 56 -9.66 -15.68 -2.97
CA PRO A 56 -10.84 -16.53 -3.15
C PRO A 56 -12.14 -15.93 -2.58
N LYS A 57 -12.05 -14.94 -1.69
CA LYS A 57 -13.20 -14.25 -1.08
C LYS A 57 -13.64 -13.02 -1.87
N LEU A 58 -12.85 -12.59 -2.86
CA LEU A 58 -13.14 -11.42 -3.68
C LEU A 58 -14.02 -11.80 -4.89
N PRO A 59 -14.81 -10.85 -5.43
CA PRO A 59 -15.56 -11.08 -6.67
C PRO A 59 -14.63 -11.53 -7.80
N ASN A 60 -15.01 -12.59 -8.51
CA ASN A 60 -14.27 -13.12 -9.66
C ASN A 60 -14.43 -12.25 -10.92
N ARG A 61 -14.04 -10.98 -10.81
CA ARG A 61 -14.09 -9.98 -11.89
C ARG A 61 -12.77 -9.23 -12.07
N TYR A 62 -11.87 -9.36 -11.10
CA TYR A 62 -10.60 -8.63 -11.07
C TYR A 62 -9.49 -9.47 -11.68
N THR A 63 -8.68 -8.84 -12.53
CA THR A 63 -7.39 -9.35 -12.99
C THR A 63 -6.29 -8.62 -12.25
N PHE A 64 -5.33 -9.37 -11.71
CA PHE A 64 -4.21 -8.84 -10.94
C PHE A 64 -2.93 -8.89 -11.75
N GLU A 65 -2.22 -7.77 -11.78
CA GLU A 65 -0.84 -7.67 -12.28
C GLU A 65 0.06 -7.30 -11.11
N TYR A 66 1.14 -8.03 -10.89
CA TYR A 66 2.10 -7.75 -9.81
C TYR A 66 3.31 -6.99 -10.34
N TYR A 67 3.72 -5.95 -9.62
CA TYR A 67 4.88 -5.14 -9.97
C TYR A 67 5.73 -4.87 -8.73
N GLU A 68 6.86 -5.59 -8.64
CA GLU A 68 7.67 -5.71 -7.42
C GLU A 68 9.16 -5.39 -7.63
N ASP A 69 9.64 -5.53 -8.87
CA ASP A 69 11.02 -5.24 -9.26
C ASP A 69 11.06 -3.95 -10.07
N TRP A 70 11.17 -2.82 -9.36
CA TRP A 70 11.17 -1.48 -9.97
C TRP A 70 12.19 -0.56 -9.30
N THR A 71 12.64 0.43 -10.06
CA THR A 71 13.24 1.67 -9.59
C THR A 71 12.18 2.75 -9.45
N ASP A 72 12.44 3.80 -8.67
CA ASP A 72 11.48 4.90 -8.49
C ASP A 72 10.99 5.50 -9.82
N ALA A 73 11.91 5.70 -10.76
CA ALA A 73 11.60 6.24 -12.07
C ALA A 73 10.70 5.30 -12.87
N GLU A 74 10.97 3.99 -12.83
CA GLU A 74 10.15 2.99 -13.53
C GLU A 74 8.77 2.87 -12.91
N LEU A 75 8.65 2.92 -11.58
CA LEU A 75 7.35 2.88 -10.91
C LEU A 75 6.52 4.13 -11.22
N ILE A 76 7.14 5.31 -11.18
CA ILE A 76 6.45 6.56 -11.56
C ILE A 76 5.98 6.47 -13.01
N GLN A 77 6.84 6.01 -13.93
CA GLN A 77 6.49 5.84 -15.35
C GLN A 77 5.41 4.77 -15.57
N ARG A 78 5.49 3.66 -14.84
CA ARG A 78 4.51 2.57 -14.92
C ARG A 78 3.16 3.05 -14.45
N VAL A 79 3.12 3.76 -13.32
CA VAL A 79 1.92 4.42 -12.86
C VAL A 79 1.45 5.37 -13.94
N SER A 80 2.30 6.30 -14.45
CA SER A 80 2.04 7.34 -15.49
C SER A 80 1.52 6.84 -16.86
N THR A 81 1.44 5.53 -17.06
CA THR A 81 1.00 4.91 -18.32
C THR A 81 -0.09 3.87 -18.12
N LEU A 82 -0.68 3.81 -16.92
CA LEU A 82 -1.74 2.85 -16.63
C LEU A 82 -2.97 3.09 -17.52
N PRO A 83 -3.55 2.02 -18.11
CA PRO A 83 -4.80 2.13 -18.84
C PRO A 83 -5.93 2.64 -17.95
N ASP A 84 -6.85 3.41 -18.54
CA ASP A 84 -8.05 3.88 -17.85
C ASP A 84 -8.84 2.70 -17.22
N GLY A 85 -9.43 2.95 -16.05
CA GLY A 85 -10.18 1.93 -15.30
C GLY A 85 -9.31 0.95 -14.51
N THR A 86 -7.98 1.10 -14.54
CA THR A 86 -7.05 0.32 -13.69
C THR A 86 -6.96 0.92 -12.28
N VAL A 87 -6.83 0.11 -11.25
CA VAL A 87 -6.53 0.61 -9.89
C VAL A 87 -5.17 0.08 -9.46
N GLY A 88 -4.29 0.96 -9.02
CA GLY A 88 -3.06 0.61 -8.31
C GLY A 88 -3.36 0.34 -6.83
N LEU A 89 -2.94 -0.81 -6.34
CA LEU A 89 -3.00 -1.21 -4.94
C LEU A 89 -1.57 -1.33 -4.41
N ILE A 90 -1.15 -0.43 -3.53
CA ILE A 90 0.17 -0.50 -2.90
C ILE A 90 0.09 -1.43 -1.69
N LEU A 91 0.84 -2.52 -1.73
CA LEU A 91 1.13 -3.37 -0.56
C LEU A 91 2.42 -2.90 0.14
N ASP A 92 3.43 -2.52 -0.66
CA ASP A 92 4.69 -1.96 -0.15
C ASP A 92 5.45 -1.18 -1.24
N VAL A 93 5.98 0.00 -0.89
CA VAL A 93 6.86 0.81 -1.74
C VAL A 93 8.04 1.40 -0.97
N THR A 94 8.45 0.75 0.12
CA THR A 94 9.45 1.30 1.05
C THR A 94 10.88 1.31 0.53
N VAL A 95 11.23 0.40 -0.38
CA VAL A 95 12.56 0.27 -0.96
C VAL A 95 12.46 -0.14 -2.42
N ASP A 96 13.30 0.42 -3.29
CA ASP A 96 13.38 0.03 -4.70
C ASP A 96 14.38 -1.12 -4.93
N VAL A 97 14.51 -1.60 -6.18
CA VAL A 97 15.45 -2.69 -6.53
C VAL A 97 16.93 -2.32 -6.35
N ASN A 98 17.26 -1.03 -6.31
CA ASN A 98 18.62 -0.52 -6.07
C ASN A 98 18.92 -0.30 -4.58
N GLY A 99 17.95 -0.53 -3.69
CA GLY A 99 18.09 -0.29 -2.25
C GLY A 99 17.85 1.17 -1.84
N HIS A 100 17.23 1.99 -2.68
CA HIS A 100 16.79 3.33 -2.32
C HIS A 100 15.54 3.26 -1.44
N TYR A 101 15.59 3.94 -0.29
CA TYR A 101 14.50 3.92 0.69
C TYR A 101 13.56 5.12 0.53
N ASN A 102 12.35 4.84 0.06
CA ASN A 102 11.42 5.87 -0.43
C ASN A 102 10.72 6.65 0.68
N TYR A 103 10.67 6.10 1.90
CA TYR A 103 10.12 6.81 3.07
C TYR A 103 10.98 8.03 3.48
N ARG A 104 12.21 8.15 2.97
CA ARG A 104 13.10 9.30 3.21
C ARG A 104 12.94 10.39 2.17
N ASP A 105 12.20 10.12 1.09
CA ASP A 105 12.01 11.05 -0.01
C ASP A 105 10.52 11.41 -0.18
N ALA A 106 10.14 12.57 0.36
CA ALA A 106 8.79 13.08 0.21
C ALA A 106 8.42 13.38 -1.26
N SER A 107 9.41 13.59 -2.14
CA SER A 107 9.18 13.87 -3.56
C SER A 107 8.67 12.63 -4.30
N PHE A 108 9.12 11.43 -3.90
CA PHE A 108 8.64 10.17 -4.48
C PHE A 108 7.14 9.97 -4.25
N THR A 109 6.67 10.15 -3.01
CA THR A 109 5.24 9.98 -2.68
C THR A 109 4.38 10.99 -3.45
N HIS A 110 4.84 12.23 -3.55
CA HIS A 110 4.15 13.26 -4.32
C HIS A 110 4.13 12.95 -5.83
N ALA A 111 5.25 12.50 -6.38
CA ALA A 111 5.35 12.12 -7.80
C ALA A 111 4.42 10.95 -8.12
N LEU A 112 4.36 9.93 -7.26
CA LEU A 112 3.50 8.77 -7.44
C LEU A 112 2.00 9.15 -7.43
N ALA A 113 1.59 10.05 -6.53
CA ALA A 113 0.22 10.54 -6.45
C ALA A 113 -0.17 11.40 -7.67
N THR A 114 0.74 12.28 -8.11
CA THR A 114 0.49 13.23 -9.20
C THR A 114 0.57 12.60 -10.58
N ALA A 115 1.34 11.51 -10.75
CA ALA A 115 1.56 10.84 -12.04
C ALA A 115 0.27 10.44 -12.78
N HIS A 116 -0.85 10.22 -12.07
CA HIS A 116 -2.16 9.91 -12.67
C HIS A 116 -3.33 10.79 -12.19
N GLY A 117 -3.04 11.88 -11.48
CA GLY A 117 -4.08 12.74 -10.91
C GLY A 117 -4.86 12.11 -9.75
N CYS A 118 -4.22 11.25 -8.95
CA CYS A 118 -4.86 10.55 -7.83
C CYS A 118 -4.63 11.26 -6.49
N PRO A 119 -5.66 11.45 -5.64
CA PRO A 119 -5.45 11.74 -4.24
C PRO A 119 -4.85 10.51 -3.54
N SER A 120 -3.63 10.59 -3.01
CA SER A 120 -3.07 9.56 -2.12
C SER A 120 -3.41 9.91 -0.67
N SER A 121 -4.05 9.01 0.07
CA SER A 121 -4.18 9.15 1.52
C SER A 121 -2.96 8.56 2.21
N SER A 122 -1.90 9.36 2.40
CA SER A 122 -0.85 8.98 3.35
C SER A 122 -1.36 9.23 4.77
N PRO A 123 -1.15 8.31 5.73
CA PRO A 123 -1.36 8.65 7.13
C PRO A 123 -0.44 9.83 7.49
N PRO A 124 -0.92 10.84 8.25
CA PRO A 124 -0.08 11.96 8.65
C PRO A 124 1.12 11.45 9.44
N SER A 125 2.31 11.99 9.15
CA SER A 125 3.51 11.70 9.95
C SER A 125 3.24 12.01 11.43
N PRO A 126 3.76 11.21 12.38
CA PRO A 126 3.59 11.52 13.79
C PRO A 126 4.19 12.89 14.07
N ARG A 127 3.34 13.89 14.33
CA ARG A 127 3.80 15.17 14.89
C ARG A 127 4.53 14.86 16.19
N GLU A 128 5.76 15.34 16.29
CA GLU A 128 6.56 15.32 17.49
C GLU A 128 5.73 15.89 18.64
N LYS A 129 5.29 15.02 19.56
CA LYS A 129 4.47 15.43 20.70
C LYS A 129 5.35 16.20 21.66
N THR A 130 5.23 17.53 21.64
CA THR A 130 5.62 18.36 22.76
C THR A 130 4.93 17.86 24.02
N THR A 131 5.75 17.74 25.06
CA THR A 131 5.55 17.22 26.40
C THR A 131 4.17 17.42 27.01
N GLY A 132 3.59 16.33 27.55
CA GLY A 132 2.67 16.38 28.68
C GLY A 132 1.26 15.84 28.44
N ALA A 133 1.05 14.55 28.73
CA ALA A 133 -0.10 14.01 29.48
C ALA A 133 -0.21 12.49 29.29
N ARG A 134 -0.35 11.76 30.41
CA ARG A 134 -0.70 10.34 30.44
C ARG A 134 -2.12 10.13 29.90
N SER A 135 -2.27 9.24 28.93
CA SER A 135 -3.51 8.48 28.76
C SER A 135 -3.23 7.15 28.05
N ARG A 136 -4.08 6.19 28.40
CA ARG A 136 -3.94 4.74 28.21
C ARG A 136 -4.12 4.34 26.75
N GLY A 137 -3.44 3.25 26.38
CA GLY A 137 -3.79 2.29 25.32
C GLY A 137 -4.30 2.88 24.01
N THR A 138 -3.40 3.06 23.04
CA THR A 138 -3.79 3.26 21.64
C THR A 138 -3.15 2.15 20.81
N ALA A 139 -3.99 1.35 20.16
CA ALA A 139 -3.60 0.37 19.17
C ALA A 139 -2.85 1.09 18.03
N TRP A 140 -1.64 0.64 17.75
CA TRP A 140 -0.86 1.06 16.59
C TRP A 140 -1.20 0.09 15.45
N GLY A 141 -2.26 0.40 14.71
CA GLY A 141 -2.53 -0.22 13.41
C GLY A 141 -2.17 0.80 12.33
N ALA A 142 -0.92 0.78 11.87
CA ALA A 142 -0.55 1.51 10.66
C ALA A 142 -0.85 0.59 9.48
N ASP A 143 -2.05 0.70 8.92
CA ASP A 143 -2.34 0.13 7.61
C ASP A 143 -1.62 0.99 6.57
N TRP A 144 -0.51 0.48 6.03
CA TRP A 144 0.28 1.15 5.00
C TRP A 144 -0.29 0.93 3.59
N SER A 145 -1.43 0.24 3.47
CA SER A 145 -2.07 0.00 2.18
C SER A 145 -2.59 1.32 1.61
N SER A 146 -1.95 1.80 0.55
CA SER A 146 -2.32 3.05 -0.12
C SER A 146 -2.93 2.72 -1.48
N LEU A 147 -4.07 3.34 -1.79
CA LEU A 147 -4.73 3.20 -3.09
C LEU A 147 -4.25 4.28 -4.06
N ILE A 148 -3.92 3.86 -5.28
CA ILE A 148 -3.75 4.73 -6.44
C ILE A 148 -4.89 4.44 -7.41
N CYS A 149 -5.82 5.37 -7.57
CA CYS A 149 -6.90 5.26 -8.55
C CYS A 149 -6.47 5.92 -9.87
N THR A 150 -6.73 5.28 -11.02
CA THR A 150 -6.55 5.93 -12.33
C THR A 150 -7.81 6.70 -12.77
N GLY A 151 -7.60 7.83 -13.48
CA GLY A 151 -8.38 8.46 -14.58
C GLY A 151 -9.91 8.54 -14.54
N PRO A 152 -10.57 9.59 -15.05
CA PRO A 152 -11.91 10.00 -14.63
C PRO A 152 -13.05 9.05 -15.05
N ARG A 153 -14.21 9.26 -14.44
CA ARG A 153 -15.48 8.56 -14.69
C ARG A 153 -15.90 8.60 -16.15
#